data_AF-A0A3D9JM63-F1
#
_entry.id   AF-A0A3D9JM63-F1
#
_cell.length_a   1.000
_cell.length_b   1.000
_cell.length_c   1.000
_cell.angle_alpha   90.00
_cell.angle_beta   90.00
_cell.angle_gamma   90.00
#
_symmetry.space_group_name_H-M   'P 1'
#
loop_
_entity.id
_entity.type
_entity.pdbx_description
1 polymer ?
#
loop_
_entity_poly.entity_id
_entity_poly.type
_entity_poly.pdbx_seq_one_letter_code
_entity_poly.pdbx_strand_id
1 'polypeptide(L)'
;MAIYFNISMPVMDFLTESHKTMLSHEVKLYAEIFVDAQGERQYSAFESKEIELFASYFDDTAYNSFFFSCYPIQDIKRLNEFGYFFHVASSDSIEVNGGRETDKSRELIQMRMISKNPNKQIQSFYRALQRDLKKISGLQKHPQKNYFYLPTEKIIIPANSHSQHTRDNWEDFCLSRMESVK
;
A
#
# COMPACT_ATOMS: atom_id res chain seq x y z
N MET A 1 -2.02 17.84 -9.12
CA MET A 1 -0.97 16.84 -9.33
C MET A 1 -1.13 15.82 -8.22
N ALA A 2 -1.16 14.51 -8.50
CA ALA A 2 -1.24 13.52 -7.44
C ALA A 2 0.04 13.60 -6.59
N ILE A 3 -0.10 13.52 -5.27
CA ILE A 3 1.06 13.54 -4.37
C ILE A 3 1.47 12.09 -4.18
N TYR A 4 2.68 11.78 -4.65
CA TYR A 4 3.27 10.44 -4.60
C TYR A 4 4.33 10.35 -3.52
N PHE A 5 4.39 9.17 -2.93
CA PHE A 5 5.29 8.86 -1.86
C PHE A 5 5.60 7.37 -1.85
N ASN A 6 6.89 7.02 -1.95
CA ASN A 6 7.34 5.63 -1.95
C ASN A 6 8.06 5.30 -0.65
N ILE A 7 7.90 4.07 -0.19
CA ILE A 7 8.54 3.53 1.00
C ILE A 7 9.10 2.16 0.70
N SER A 8 10.28 1.86 1.21
CA SER A 8 10.84 0.51 1.26
C SER A 8 11.16 0.15 2.71
N MET A 9 10.23 -0.52 3.36
CA MET A 9 10.38 -1.04 4.73
C MET A 9 9.51 -2.29 4.89
N PRO A 10 9.76 -3.14 5.90
CA PRO A 10 8.84 -4.24 6.19
C PRO A 10 7.41 -3.75 6.35
N VAL A 11 6.47 -4.49 5.77
CA VAL A 11 5.07 -4.08 5.77
C VAL A 11 4.49 -4.02 7.19
N MET A 12 4.91 -4.92 8.07
CA MET A 12 4.54 -4.89 9.48
C MET A 12 5.00 -3.62 10.19
N ASP A 13 6.23 -3.17 9.92
CA ASP A 13 6.75 -1.93 10.47
C ASP A 13 5.95 -0.75 9.93
N PHE A 14 5.67 -0.72 8.62
CA PHE A 14 4.86 0.32 8.00
C PHE A 14 3.46 0.39 8.63
N LEU A 15 2.80 -0.75 8.81
CA LEU A 15 1.47 -0.83 9.38
C LEU A 15 1.47 -0.36 10.83
N THR A 16 2.44 -0.83 11.63
CA THR A 16 2.62 -0.43 13.03
C THR A 16 2.78 1.08 13.17
N GLU A 17 3.60 1.68 12.31
CA GLU A 17 3.85 3.12 12.31
C GLU A 17 2.62 3.92 11.84
N SER A 18 1.92 3.41 10.83
CA SER A 18 0.71 4.05 10.31
C SER A 18 -0.46 3.98 11.29
N HIS A 19 -0.50 2.95 12.15
CA HIS A 19 -1.63 2.63 13.00
C HIS A 19 -2.03 3.74 13.97
N LYS A 20 -1.05 4.30 14.70
CA LYS A 20 -1.31 5.39 15.65
C LYS A 20 -1.87 6.61 14.93
N THR A 21 -1.32 6.91 13.75
CA THR A 21 -1.72 8.07 12.95
C THR A 21 -3.09 7.86 12.33
N MET A 22 -3.42 6.64 11.90
CA MET A 22 -4.76 6.25 11.45
C MET A 22 -5.80 6.52 12.53
N LEU A 23 -5.58 5.99 13.73
CA LEU A 23 -6.49 6.15 14.87
C LEU A 23 -6.73 7.62 15.21
N SER A 24 -5.66 8.43 15.27
CA SER A 24 -5.76 9.86 15.60
C SER A 24 -6.50 10.71 14.57
N HIS A 25 -6.71 10.15 13.38
CA HIS A 25 -7.36 10.82 12.26
C HIS A 25 -8.62 10.09 11.78
N GLU A 26 -9.10 9.10 12.55
CA GLU A 26 -10.29 8.31 12.23
C GLU A 26 -10.27 7.78 10.77
N VAL A 27 -9.08 7.33 10.34
CA VAL A 27 -8.85 6.74 9.02
C VAL A 27 -8.80 5.22 9.16
N LYS A 28 -9.51 4.53 8.29
CA LYS A 28 -9.53 3.07 8.21
C LYS A 28 -8.64 2.57 7.08
N LEU A 29 -8.19 1.32 7.24
CA LEU A 29 -7.37 0.60 6.28
C LEU A 29 -8.23 -0.47 5.62
N TYR A 30 -8.06 -0.64 4.31
CA TYR A 30 -8.82 -1.59 3.52
C TYR A 30 -7.89 -2.38 2.62
N ALA A 31 -8.00 -3.71 2.64
CA ALA A 31 -7.31 -4.58 1.68
C ALA A 31 -8.22 -4.81 0.47
N GLU A 32 -7.64 -4.81 -0.72
CA GLU A 32 -8.27 -5.25 -1.95
C GLU A 32 -7.68 -6.61 -2.35
N ILE A 33 -8.55 -7.61 -2.49
CA ILE A 33 -8.20 -8.95 -2.96
C ILE A 33 -9.04 -9.33 -4.17
N PHE A 34 -8.48 -10.16 -5.05
CA PHE A 34 -9.21 -10.79 -6.14
C PHE A 34 -9.97 -12.02 -5.65
N VAL A 35 -11.23 -12.13 -6.05
CA VAL A 35 -12.11 -13.24 -5.68
C VAL A 35 -12.04 -14.36 -6.71
N ASP A 36 -11.72 -14.02 -7.97
CA ASP A 36 -11.63 -14.97 -9.08
C ASP A 36 -10.66 -14.50 -10.17
N ALA A 37 -10.42 -15.38 -11.14
CA ALA A 37 -9.60 -15.12 -12.32
C ALA A 37 -10.25 -14.17 -13.34
N GLN A 38 -11.51 -13.77 -13.13
CA GLN A 38 -12.20 -12.76 -13.93
C GLN A 38 -11.90 -11.35 -13.41
N GLY A 39 -11.27 -11.24 -12.23
CA GLY A 39 -10.85 -9.98 -11.64
C GLY A 39 -11.90 -9.35 -10.74
N GLU A 40 -12.89 -10.12 -10.27
CA GLU A 40 -13.82 -9.66 -9.23
C GLU A 40 -13.04 -9.29 -7.96
N ARG A 41 -13.47 -8.23 -7.29
CA ARG A 41 -12.73 -7.63 -6.17
C ARG A 41 -13.55 -7.65 -4.90
N GLN A 42 -12.91 -8.02 -3.80
CA GLN A 42 -13.44 -7.87 -2.46
C GLN A 42 -12.58 -6.90 -1.66
N TYR A 43 -13.27 -6.05 -0.90
CA TYR A 43 -12.65 -5.09 0.01
C TYR A 43 -12.99 -5.50 1.43
N SER A 44 -11.96 -5.65 2.27
CA SER A 44 -12.13 -5.92 3.69
C SER A 44 -11.68 -4.70 4.48
N ALA A 45 -12.52 -4.20 5.37
CA ALA A 45 -12.16 -3.13 6.30
C ALA A 45 -11.40 -3.71 7.49
N PHE A 46 -10.38 -3.02 7.96
CA PHE A 46 -9.60 -3.45 9.11
C PHE A 46 -9.70 -2.44 10.24
N GLU A 47 -10.10 -2.96 11.40
CA GLU A 47 -10.06 -2.21 12.64
C GLU A 47 -8.65 -2.25 13.23
N SER A 48 -8.33 -1.26 14.07
CA SER A 48 -7.04 -1.08 14.75
C SER A 48 -6.43 -2.34 15.39
N LYS A 49 -7.27 -3.24 15.89
CA LYS A 49 -6.86 -4.48 16.55
C LYS A 49 -6.51 -5.63 15.59
N GLU A 50 -6.62 -5.43 14.28
CA GLU A 50 -6.55 -6.49 13.26
C GLU A 50 -5.35 -6.33 12.31
N ILE A 51 -4.29 -5.63 12.73
CA ILE A 51 -3.10 -5.37 11.90
C ILE A 51 -2.39 -6.66 11.48
N GLU A 52 -2.26 -7.64 12.36
CA GLU A 52 -1.64 -8.93 12.03
C GLU A 52 -2.48 -9.69 11.00
N LEU A 53 -3.81 -9.63 11.12
CA LEU A 53 -4.72 -10.20 10.14
C LEU A 53 -4.57 -9.49 8.79
N PHE A 54 -4.50 -8.16 8.78
CA PHE A 54 -4.23 -7.39 7.57
C PHE A 54 -2.91 -7.79 6.92
N ALA A 55 -1.85 -7.95 7.71
CA ALA A 55 -0.54 -8.30 7.21
C ALA A 55 -0.51 -9.70 6.56
N SER A 56 -1.36 -10.62 7.00
CA SER A 56 -1.46 -11.94 6.38
C SER A 56 -1.88 -11.89 4.90
N TYR A 57 -2.57 -10.83 4.46
CA TYR A 57 -2.96 -10.67 3.05
C TYR A 57 -1.75 -10.45 2.13
N PHE A 58 -0.63 -9.89 2.60
CA PHE A 58 0.54 -9.73 1.72
C PHE A 58 1.15 -11.07 1.31
N ASP A 59 0.87 -12.13 2.06
CA ASP A 59 1.25 -13.49 1.70
C ASP A 59 0.25 -14.20 0.79
N ASP A 60 -0.95 -13.63 0.62
CA ASP A 60 -1.95 -14.15 -0.29
C ASP A 60 -1.61 -13.81 -1.75
N THR A 61 -1.67 -14.82 -2.60
CA THR A 61 -1.54 -14.65 -4.06
C THR A 61 -2.68 -13.82 -4.65
N ALA A 62 -3.84 -13.78 -3.99
CA ALA A 62 -5.02 -13.01 -4.39
C ALA A 62 -4.97 -11.55 -3.93
N TYR A 63 -4.02 -11.15 -3.07
CA TYR A 63 -3.86 -9.76 -2.70
C TYR A 63 -3.56 -8.89 -3.94
N ASN A 64 -4.19 -7.73 -4.03
CA ASN A 64 -3.95 -6.79 -5.12
C ASN A 64 -3.25 -5.53 -4.61
N SER A 65 -3.93 -4.82 -3.72
CA SER A 65 -3.54 -3.50 -3.24
C SER A 65 -4.23 -3.24 -1.90
N PHE A 66 -3.96 -2.08 -1.30
CA PHE A 66 -4.73 -1.61 -0.16
C PHE A 66 -4.89 -0.11 -0.21
N PHE A 67 -5.71 0.44 0.68
CA PHE A 67 -5.85 1.88 0.77
C PHE A 67 -6.30 2.33 2.14
N PHE A 68 -6.05 3.62 2.40
CA PHE A 68 -6.56 4.31 3.57
C PHE A 68 -7.77 5.15 3.16
N SER A 69 -8.83 5.16 3.98
CA SER A 69 -10.00 6.02 3.74
C SER A 69 -10.56 6.57 5.05
N CYS A 70 -10.97 7.84 5.05
CA CYS A 70 -11.82 8.41 6.10
C CYS A 70 -13.31 8.28 5.78
N TYR A 71 -13.67 7.70 4.63
CA TYR A 71 -15.05 7.39 4.29
C TYR A 71 -15.37 5.95 4.67
N PRO A 72 -16.43 5.68 5.45
CA PRO A 72 -16.79 4.32 5.82
C PRO A 72 -17.29 3.58 4.59
N ILE A 73 -16.52 2.59 4.15
CA ILE A 73 -16.95 1.61 3.16
C ILE A 73 -17.66 0.51 3.95
N GLN A 74 -18.98 0.38 3.80
CA GLN A 74 -19.67 -0.85 4.18
C GLN A 74 -19.07 -1.97 3.35
N ASP A 75 -18.80 -3.17 3.87
CA ASP A 75 -18.19 -4.28 3.12
C ASP A 75 -18.82 -4.45 1.72
N ILE A 76 -18.23 -3.81 0.70
CA ILE A 76 -18.79 -3.81 -0.64
C ILE A 76 -18.29 -5.10 -1.27
N LYS A 77 -19.14 -6.12 -1.22
CA LYS A 77 -18.84 -7.41 -1.86
C LYS A 77 -18.69 -7.31 -3.38
N ARG A 78 -19.08 -6.19 -4.01
CA ARG A 78 -19.06 -6.02 -5.48
C ARG A 78 -18.91 -4.55 -5.87
N LEU A 79 -17.68 -4.10 -6.12
CA LEU A 79 -17.45 -2.98 -7.04
C LEU A 79 -16.99 -3.59 -8.36
N ASN A 80 -17.69 -3.20 -9.42
CA ASN A 80 -17.49 -3.54 -10.81
C ASN A 80 -16.01 -3.39 -11.28
N GLU A 81 -15.72 -3.96 -12.46
CA GLU A 81 -14.40 -4.18 -13.09
C GLU A 81 -13.33 -3.07 -12.94
N PHE A 82 -13.75 -1.82 -12.74
CA PHE A 82 -12.89 -0.63 -12.66
C PHE A 82 -12.33 -0.32 -11.25
N GLY A 83 -12.80 -0.98 -10.19
CA GLY A 83 -12.25 -0.86 -8.82
C GLY A 83 -12.75 0.35 -8.00
N TYR A 84 -12.34 0.41 -6.72
CA TYR A 84 -12.86 1.35 -5.71
C TYR A 84 -12.76 2.83 -6.12
N PHE A 85 -11.58 3.23 -6.62
CA PHE A 85 -11.27 4.62 -6.92
C PHE A 85 -11.98 5.20 -8.15
N PHE A 86 -12.58 4.36 -8.99
CA PHE A 86 -13.35 4.80 -10.16
C PHE A 86 -14.80 5.18 -9.82
N HIS A 87 -15.35 4.65 -8.73
CA HIS A 87 -16.78 4.78 -8.44
C HIS A 87 -17.09 5.67 -7.23
N VAL A 88 -16.30 5.67 -6.15
CA VAL A 88 -16.57 6.49 -4.94
C VAL A 88 -15.27 6.89 -4.20
N ALA A 89 -15.28 8.07 -3.55
CA ALA A 89 -14.39 8.50 -2.46
C ALA A 89 -12.87 8.67 -2.73
N SER A 90 -12.45 8.99 -3.96
CA SER A 90 -11.06 9.40 -4.22
C SER A 90 -10.63 10.67 -3.46
N SER A 91 -11.60 11.51 -3.06
CA SER A 91 -11.40 12.66 -2.17
C SER A 91 -11.06 12.26 -0.74
N ASP A 92 -11.56 11.13 -0.28
CA ASP A 92 -11.50 10.70 1.12
C ASP A 92 -10.46 9.59 1.33
N SER A 93 -9.73 9.23 0.29
CA SER A 93 -8.88 8.03 0.26
C SER A 93 -7.47 8.27 -0.29
N ILE A 94 -6.54 7.41 0.12
CA ILE A 94 -5.17 7.31 -0.38
C ILE A 94 -4.95 5.90 -0.89
N GLU A 95 -4.66 5.78 -2.19
CA GLU A 95 -4.30 4.53 -2.84
C GLU A 95 -2.92 4.06 -2.37
N VAL A 96 -2.77 2.75 -2.14
CA VAL A 96 -1.50 2.14 -1.79
C VAL A 96 -1.29 0.82 -2.55
N ASN A 97 -0.13 0.69 -3.20
CA ASN A 97 0.26 -0.53 -3.90
C ASN A 97 1.54 -1.13 -3.31
N GLY A 98 1.73 -2.43 -3.54
CA GLY A 98 2.94 -3.16 -3.18
C GLY A 98 2.94 -3.66 -1.73
N GLY A 99 4.11 -3.74 -1.10
CA GLY A 99 4.23 -4.18 0.30
C GLY A 99 4.46 -5.67 0.51
N ARG A 100 4.53 -6.49 -0.56
CA ARG A 100 4.98 -7.88 -0.42
C ARG A 100 6.46 -7.93 -0.07
N GLU A 101 6.84 -8.94 0.70
CA GLU A 101 8.23 -9.18 1.08
C GLU A 101 8.54 -10.68 1.08
N THR A 102 9.63 -11.09 0.46
CA THR A 102 10.14 -12.48 0.47
C THR A 102 11.53 -12.48 1.12
N ASP A 103 12.20 -13.62 1.17
CA ASP A 103 13.60 -13.69 1.60
C ASP A 103 14.54 -12.97 0.63
N LYS A 104 14.18 -12.88 -0.66
CA LYS A 104 15.04 -12.30 -1.71
C LYS A 104 14.74 -10.82 -1.96
N SER A 105 13.47 -10.42 -1.90
CA SER A 105 13.04 -9.10 -2.34
C SER A 105 12.05 -8.43 -1.39
N ARG A 106 11.92 -7.11 -1.57
CA ARG A 106 10.90 -6.28 -0.93
C ARG A 106 10.28 -5.37 -1.97
N GLU A 107 8.96 -5.42 -2.11
CA GLU A 107 8.22 -4.49 -2.94
C GLU A 107 8.20 -3.09 -2.32
N LEU A 108 8.27 -2.07 -3.16
CA LEU A 108 7.97 -0.70 -2.76
C LEU A 108 6.50 -0.61 -2.30
N ILE A 109 6.27 0.05 -1.16
CA ILE A 109 4.95 0.55 -0.78
C ILE A 109 4.78 1.91 -1.46
N GLN A 110 3.89 1.99 -2.44
CA GLN A 110 3.64 3.19 -3.23
C GLN A 110 2.33 3.83 -2.80
N MET A 111 2.39 5.00 -2.17
CA MET A 111 1.21 5.73 -1.72
C MET A 111 0.89 6.90 -2.64
N ARG A 112 -0.38 7.06 -2.98
CA ARG A 112 -0.88 8.11 -3.86
C ARG A 112 -2.16 8.74 -3.34
N MET A 113 -2.11 10.06 -3.15
CA MET A 113 -3.32 10.86 -3.01
C MET A 113 -3.85 11.23 -4.40
N ILE A 114 -4.98 10.63 -4.79
CA ILE A 114 -5.53 10.76 -6.15
C ILE A 114 -6.24 12.11 -6.34
N SER A 115 -7.10 12.50 -5.39
CA SER A 115 -7.86 13.74 -5.51
C SER A 115 -6.97 14.98 -5.42
N LYS A 116 -7.24 15.97 -6.29
CA LYS A 116 -6.62 17.30 -6.21
C LYS A 116 -7.15 18.13 -5.04
N ASN A 117 -8.39 17.82 -4.60
CA ASN A 117 -9.09 18.47 -3.51
C ASN A 117 -9.47 17.38 -2.49
N PRO A 118 -8.49 16.82 -1.77
CA PRO A 118 -8.76 15.78 -0.78
C PRO A 118 -9.55 16.36 0.40
N ASN A 119 -10.32 15.51 1.06
CA ASN A 119 -10.90 15.79 2.36
C ASN A 119 -9.78 16.20 3.34
N LYS A 120 -10.07 17.19 4.19
CA LYS A 120 -9.09 17.71 5.16
C LYS A 120 -8.57 16.62 6.10
N GLN A 121 -9.41 15.65 6.45
CA GLN A 121 -9.07 14.55 7.35
C GLN A 121 -8.05 13.60 6.72
N ILE A 122 -8.34 13.06 5.53
CA ILE A 122 -7.39 12.19 4.82
C ILE A 122 -6.10 12.94 4.45
N GLN A 123 -6.21 14.24 4.13
CA GLN A 123 -5.04 15.08 3.87
C GLN A 123 -4.18 15.27 5.13
N SER A 124 -4.81 15.48 6.29
CA SER A 124 -4.12 15.58 7.58
C SER A 124 -3.40 14.27 7.90
N PHE A 125 -4.07 13.13 7.72
CA PHE A 125 -3.47 11.81 7.90
C PHE A 125 -2.24 11.60 7.02
N TYR A 126 -2.34 11.87 5.72
CA TYR A 126 -1.22 11.69 4.81
C TYR A 126 0.02 12.51 5.22
N ARG A 127 -0.20 13.77 5.63
CA ARG A 127 0.87 14.66 6.09
C ARG A 127 1.45 14.22 7.44
N ALA A 128 0.61 13.74 8.35
CA ALA A 128 1.04 13.22 9.64
C ALA A 128 1.93 11.98 9.45
N LEU A 129 1.47 11.00 8.65
CA LEU A 129 2.24 9.81 8.32
C LEU A 129 3.61 10.15 7.73
N GLN A 130 3.67 11.06 6.76
CA GLN A 130 4.95 11.52 6.19
C GLN A 130 5.89 12.19 7.21
N ARG A 131 5.35 12.82 8.26
CA ARG A 131 6.16 13.37 9.36
C ARG A 131 6.63 12.29 10.31
N ASP A 132 5.78 11.31 10.60
CA ASP A 132 6.09 10.23 11.54
C ASP A 132 7.13 9.28 10.95
N LEU A 133 7.05 8.96 9.66
CA LEU A 133 8.09 8.19 8.96
C LEU A 133 9.48 8.83 9.09
N LYS A 134 9.59 10.17 9.04
CA LYS A 134 10.88 10.87 9.22
C LYS A 134 11.50 10.69 10.61
N LYS A 135 10.72 10.24 11.60
CA LYS A 135 11.17 10.03 12.98
C LYS A 135 11.62 8.60 13.22
N ILE A 136 11.36 7.68 12.29
CA ILE A 136 11.74 6.28 12.42
C ILE A 136 13.26 6.18 12.37
N SER A 137 13.83 5.58 13.41
CA SER A 137 15.28 5.36 13.50
C SER A 137 15.74 4.45 12.35
N GLY A 138 16.82 4.85 11.67
CA GLY A 138 17.38 4.09 10.54
C GLY A 138 16.63 4.26 9.22
N LEU A 139 15.42 4.83 9.20
CA LEU A 139 14.70 5.12 7.96
C LEU A 139 15.37 6.31 7.26
N GLN A 140 15.92 6.06 6.09
CA GLN A 140 16.61 7.07 5.30
C GLN A 140 15.66 7.68 4.28
N LYS A 141 15.82 8.97 4.01
CA LYS A 141 15.11 9.65 2.92
C LYS A 141 16.05 9.85 1.75
N HIS A 142 15.64 9.44 0.55
CA HIS A 142 16.39 9.74 -0.66
C HIS A 142 16.44 11.26 -0.89
N PRO A 143 17.62 11.85 -1.16
CA PRO A 143 17.79 13.31 -1.18
C PRO A 143 16.98 14.02 -2.27
N GLN A 144 16.73 13.34 -3.39
CA GLN A 144 16.09 13.92 -4.58
C GLN A 144 14.68 13.37 -4.87
N LYS A 145 14.18 12.43 -4.06
CA LYS A 145 12.91 11.75 -4.31
C LYS A 145 12.06 11.72 -3.05
N ASN A 146 10.74 11.70 -3.19
CA ASN A 146 9.82 11.39 -2.09
C ASN A 146 9.83 9.87 -1.82
N TYR A 147 11.00 9.37 -1.44
CA TYR A 147 11.29 7.96 -1.23
C TYR A 147 11.97 7.78 0.12
N PHE A 148 11.38 6.94 0.97
CA PHE A 148 11.93 6.54 2.26
C PHE A 148 12.32 5.07 2.21
N TYR A 149 13.41 4.68 2.86
CA TYR A 149 13.86 3.30 2.84
C TYR A 149 14.62 2.92 4.10
N LEU A 150 14.36 1.71 4.60
CA LEU A 150 15.21 1.04 5.56
C LEU A 150 16.26 0.24 4.78
N PRO A 151 17.56 0.44 5.06
CA PRO A 151 18.61 -0.39 4.48
C PRO A 151 18.32 -1.88 4.71
N THR A 152 18.56 -2.68 3.68
CA THR A 152 18.32 -4.13 3.70
C THR A 152 19.22 -4.80 2.66
N GLU A 153 19.54 -6.08 2.88
CA GLU A 153 20.23 -6.91 1.89
C GLU A 153 19.29 -7.40 0.78
N LYS A 154 17.97 -7.30 1.01
CA LYS A 154 16.94 -7.67 0.03
C LYS A 154 16.94 -6.74 -1.17
N ILE A 155 16.62 -7.30 -2.34
CA ILE A 155 16.49 -6.54 -3.58
C ILE A 155 15.17 -5.75 -3.54
N ILE A 156 15.24 -4.44 -3.71
CA ILE A 156 14.04 -3.60 -3.75
C ILE A 156 13.45 -3.63 -5.17
N ILE A 157 12.23 -4.16 -5.29
CA ILE A 157 11.51 -4.28 -6.56
C ILE A 157 10.29 -3.34 -6.61
N PRO A 158 9.79 -2.96 -7.79
CA PRO A 158 8.60 -2.11 -7.90
C PRO A 158 7.35 -2.81 -7.37
N ALA A 159 6.35 -2.01 -6.97
CA ALA A 159 5.04 -2.53 -6.59
C ALA A 159 4.37 -3.25 -7.78
N ASN A 160 3.78 -4.41 -7.54
CA ASN A 160 2.98 -5.11 -8.53
C ASN A 160 1.54 -4.59 -8.53
N SER A 161 1.24 -3.59 -9.37
CA SER A 161 -0.10 -3.00 -9.46
C SER A 161 -1.08 -3.77 -10.36
N HIS A 162 -0.67 -4.89 -10.96
CA HIS A 162 -1.37 -5.45 -12.14
C HIS A 162 -1.63 -6.96 -12.15
N SER A 163 -1.28 -7.73 -11.12
CA SER A 163 -1.45 -9.18 -11.20
C SER A 163 -2.56 -9.73 -10.33
N GLN A 164 -3.47 -10.47 -10.96
CA GLN A 164 -4.51 -11.22 -10.26
C GLN A 164 -3.95 -12.40 -9.45
N HIS A 165 -2.79 -12.97 -9.82
CA HIS A 165 -2.28 -14.23 -9.23
C HIS A 165 -0.76 -14.45 -9.38
N THR A 166 0.11 -13.42 -9.36
CA THR A 166 1.50 -13.64 -9.82
C THR A 166 2.60 -13.04 -8.94
N ARG A 167 2.52 -13.17 -7.61
CA ARG A 167 3.63 -12.78 -6.70
C ARG A 167 4.98 -13.29 -7.22
N ASP A 168 5.08 -14.60 -7.45
CA ASP A 168 6.35 -15.23 -7.84
C ASP A 168 6.78 -14.84 -9.27
N ASN A 169 5.86 -14.87 -10.25
CA ASN A 169 6.22 -14.48 -11.62
C ASN A 169 6.66 -13.00 -11.72
N TRP A 170 6.10 -12.12 -10.89
CA TRP A 170 6.49 -10.72 -10.85
C TRP A 170 7.87 -10.53 -10.23
N GLU A 171 8.13 -11.20 -9.10
CA GLU A 171 9.45 -11.21 -8.47
C GLU A 171 10.50 -11.74 -9.44
N ASP A 172 10.27 -12.92 -10.04
CA ASP A 172 11.18 -13.55 -11.00
C ASP A 172 11.42 -12.66 -12.24
N PHE A 173 10.36 -12.03 -12.76
CA PHE A 173 10.49 -11.06 -13.85
C PHE A 173 11.40 -9.89 -13.45
N CYS A 174 11.21 -9.31 -12.27
CA CYS A 174 12.04 -8.20 -11.80
C CYS A 174 13.49 -8.63 -11.59
N LEU A 175 13.71 -9.77 -10.95
CA LEU A 175 15.05 -10.30 -10.67
C LEU A 175 15.82 -10.60 -11.97
N SER A 176 15.19 -11.25 -12.95
CA SER A 176 15.82 -11.56 -14.24
C SER A 176 16.26 -10.31 -15.01
N ARG A 177 15.49 -9.20 -14.93
CA ARG A 177 15.87 -7.93 -15.55
C ARG A 177 17.11 -7.33 -14.90
N MET A 178 17.31 -7.51 -13.59
CA MET A 178 18.47 -6.97 -12.88
C MET A 178 19.74 -7.78 -13.14
N GLU A 179 19.61 -9.09 -13.38
CA GLU A 179 20.73 -9.94 -13.79
C GLU A 179 21.23 -9.59 -15.20
N SER A 180 20.33 -9.16 -16.09
CA SER A 180 20.68 -8.75 -17.46
C SER A 180 21.45 -7.41 -17.59
N VAL A 181 21.66 -6.70 -16.47
CA VAL A 181 22.36 -5.39 -16.42
C VAL A 181 23.78 -5.54 -15.83
N LYS A 182 24.23 -6.76 -15.56
CA LYS A 182 25.62 -7.08 -15.19
C LYS A 182 26.45 -7.40 -16.42
#